data_AF-A0ABD5XKX0-F1
#
_entry.id   AF-A0ABD5XKX0-F1
#
_cell.length_a   1.000
_cell.length_b   1.000
_cell.length_c   1.000
_cell.angle_alpha   90.00
_cell.angle_beta   90.00
_cell.angle_gamma   90.00
#
_symmetry.space_group_name_H-M   'P 1'
#
loop_
_entity.id
_entity.type
_entity.pdbx_description
1 polymer ?
#
loop_
_entity_poly.entity_id
_entity_poly.type
_entity_poly.pdbx_seq_one_letter_code
_entity_poly.pdbx_strand_id
1 'polypeptide(L)'
;MVALQSVAGVVLVVVGAVFATYTARHWRLYRAVAATPTTDLSLVGEGPVEVKGTVTEALATAEPTIRGGPDPVVEAWEVEEWDERGNGGRWKTLALGVDGGRFVLETDHGEIEVDAPRRVRARSRSRRRCCRRG
;
A
#
# COMPACT_ATOMS: atom_id res chain seq x y z
N MET A 1 -9.31 -43.74 -1.81
CA MET A 1 -8.87 -42.94 -0.64
C MET A 1 -7.48 -42.33 -0.82
N VAL A 2 -6.47 -43.07 -1.33
CA VAL A 2 -5.09 -42.57 -1.52
C VAL A 2 -5.01 -41.37 -2.48
N ALA A 3 -5.71 -41.40 -3.63
CA ALA A 3 -5.64 -40.32 -4.61
C ALA A 3 -6.16 -38.96 -4.12
N LEU A 4 -7.16 -38.94 -3.23
CA LEU A 4 -7.72 -37.70 -2.67
C LEU A 4 -6.73 -37.03 -1.69
N GLN A 5 -5.99 -37.84 -0.93
CA GLN A 5 -4.95 -37.33 -0.01
C GLN A 5 -3.73 -36.79 -0.76
N SER A 6 -3.34 -37.44 -1.87
CA SER A 6 -2.25 -36.95 -2.72
C SER A 6 -2.61 -35.60 -3.36
N VAL A 7 -3.84 -35.42 -3.84
CA VAL A 7 -4.31 -34.14 -4.41
C VAL A 7 -4.35 -33.04 -3.35
N ALA A 8 -4.88 -33.32 -2.17
CA ALA A 8 -4.92 -32.35 -1.07
C ALA A 8 -3.51 -31.90 -0.63
N GLY A 9 -2.54 -32.84 -0.58
CA GLY A 9 -1.15 -32.53 -0.26
C GLY A 9 -0.50 -31.61 -1.30
N VAL A 10 -0.71 -31.89 -2.59
CA VAL A 10 -0.18 -31.04 -3.68
C VAL A 10 -0.76 -29.63 -3.62
N VAL A 11 -2.06 -29.50 -3.36
CA VAL A 11 -2.72 -28.19 -3.23
C VAL A 11 -2.13 -27.36 -2.09
N LEU A 12 -1.91 -27.98 -0.91
CA LEU A 12 -1.30 -27.29 0.23
C LEU A 12 0.12 -26.80 -0.07
N VAL A 13 0.93 -27.60 -0.76
CA VAL A 13 2.29 -27.21 -1.17
C VAL A 13 2.25 -26.01 -2.12
N VAL A 14 1.34 -26.01 -3.09
CA VAL A 14 1.20 -24.89 -4.04
C VAL A 14 0.75 -23.62 -3.33
N VAL A 15 -0.24 -23.70 -2.45
CA VAL A 15 -0.71 -22.54 -1.67
C VAL A 15 0.40 -22.00 -0.77
N GLY A 16 1.15 -22.87 -0.10
CA GLY A 16 2.30 -22.48 0.71
C GLY A 16 3.39 -21.78 -0.10
N ALA A 17 3.71 -22.28 -1.29
CA ALA A 17 4.69 -21.66 -2.19
C ALA A 17 4.24 -20.28 -2.68
N VAL A 18 2.95 -20.11 -3.00
CA VAL A 18 2.40 -18.79 -3.39
C VAL A 18 2.47 -17.80 -2.22
N PHE A 19 2.07 -18.22 -1.02
CA PHE A 19 2.17 -17.36 0.16
C PHE A 19 3.62 -17.00 0.49
N ALA A 20 4.54 -17.96 0.46
CA ALA A 20 5.95 -17.73 0.74
C ALA A 20 6.61 -16.76 -0.25
N THR A 21 6.23 -16.82 -1.53
CA THR A 21 6.76 -15.90 -2.55
C THR A 21 6.16 -14.51 -2.42
N TYR A 22 4.87 -14.40 -2.09
CA TYR A 22 4.20 -13.13 -1.82
C TYR A 22 4.80 -12.42 -0.58
N THR A 23 4.95 -13.15 0.52
CA THR A 23 5.54 -12.63 1.76
C THR A 23 7.00 -12.27 1.53
N ALA A 24 7.81 -13.11 0.88
CA ALA A 24 9.21 -12.79 0.58
C ALA A 24 9.37 -11.49 -0.24
N ARG A 25 8.45 -11.20 -1.18
CA ARG A 25 8.45 -9.93 -1.92
C ARG A 25 8.17 -8.73 -1.03
N HIS A 26 7.18 -8.82 -0.16
CA HIS A 26 6.87 -7.77 0.81
C HIS A 26 8.01 -7.57 1.82
N TRP A 27 8.60 -8.64 2.33
CA TRP A 27 9.71 -8.59 3.29
C TRP A 27 10.97 -7.96 2.71
N ARG A 28 11.23 -8.08 1.39
CA ARG A 28 12.35 -7.40 0.74
C ARG A 28 12.17 -5.89 0.70
N LEU A 29 10.94 -5.42 0.46
CA LEU A 29 10.61 -3.99 0.52
C LEU A 29 10.74 -3.48 1.96
N TYR A 30 10.18 -4.19 2.94
CA TYR A 30 10.33 -3.83 4.35
C TYR A 30 11.77 -3.87 4.84
N ARG A 31 12.58 -4.84 4.42
CA ARG A 31 14.02 -4.89 4.79
C ARG A 31 14.83 -3.80 4.09
N ALA A 32 14.50 -3.41 2.86
CA ALA A 32 15.18 -2.30 2.21
C ALA A 32 14.91 -0.98 2.94
N VAL A 33 13.69 -0.80 3.45
CA VAL A 33 13.28 0.33 4.29
C VAL A 33 13.98 0.25 5.66
N ALA A 34 13.82 -0.87 6.37
CA ALA A 34 14.38 -1.09 7.71
C ALA A 34 15.92 -1.21 7.78
N ALA A 35 16.61 -1.46 6.66
CA ALA A 35 18.07 -1.46 6.58
C ALA A 35 18.65 -0.07 6.34
N THR A 36 17.80 0.96 6.20
CA THR A 36 18.25 2.34 6.11
C THR A 36 18.73 2.76 7.50
N PRO A 37 20.03 3.09 7.68
CA PRO A 37 20.52 3.57 8.96
C PRO A 37 19.78 4.85 9.31
N THR A 38 19.25 4.92 10.53
CA THR A 38 18.69 6.15 11.13
C THR A 38 19.79 7.20 11.13
N THR A 39 19.83 7.99 10.06
CA THR A 39 20.88 8.98 9.83
C THR A 39 20.41 10.28 10.44
N ASP A 40 21.30 10.89 11.21
CA ASP A 40 21.11 12.21 11.80
C ASP A 40 20.68 13.20 10.70
N LEU A 41 19.63 13.99 10.96
CA LEU A 41 18.97 14.85 9.95
C LEU A 41 19.93 15.83 9.28
N SER A 42 21.02 16.17 9.98
CA SER A 42 22.10 17.02 9.49
C SER A 42 22.95 16.40 8.37
N LEU A 43 22.84 15.08 8.13
CA LEU A 43 23.67 14.31 7.18
C LEU A 43 22.86 13.73 6.01
N VAL A 44 21.58 14.07 5.88
CA VAL A 44 20.70 13.56 4.82
C VAL A 44 21.08 14.19 3.47
N GLY A 45 21.71 13.39 2.60
CA GLY A 45 21.93 13.74 1.19
C GLY A 45 20.66 13.58 0.34
N GLU A 46 20.64 14.17 -0.87
CA GLU A 46 19.52 14.07 -1.81
C GLU A 46 19.15 12.61 -2.11
N GLY A 47 17.99 12.15 -1.63
CA GLY A 47 17.52 10.78 -1.82
C GLY A 47 16.31 10.43 -0.94
N PRO A 48 15.67 9.27 -1.15
CA PRO A 48 14.62 8.79 -0.28
C PRO A 48 15.18 8.39 1.09
N VAL A 49 14.55 8.86 2.16
CA VAL A 49 14.95 8.62 3.55
C VAL A 49 13.71 8.21 4.35
N GLU A 50 13.89 7.28 5.28
CA GLU A 50 12.85 6.94 6.25
C GLU A 50 13.02 7.83 7.49
N VAL A 51 11.94 8.47 7.90
CA VAL A 51 11.91 9.32 9.10
C VAL A 51 10.82 8.79 10.02
N LYS A 52 11.17 8.59 11.29
CA LYS A 52 10.25 8.12 12.33
C LYS A 52 10.13 9.19 13.41
N GLY A 53 8.90 9.48 13.81
CA GLY A 53 8.61 10.47 14.83
C GLY A 53 7.13 10.48 15.20
N THR A 54 6.73 11.46 16.00
CA THR A 54 5.34 11.70 16.41
C THR A 54 4.87 13.00 15.78
N VAL A 55 3.66 13.00 15.22
CA VAL A 55 3.06 14.24 14.71
C VAL A 55 2.63 15.10 15.88
N THR A 56 3.20 16.30 15.99
CA THR A 56 2.88 17.26 17.07
C THR A 56 1.92 18.34 16.60
N GLU A 57 1.99 18.73 15.33
CA GLU A 57 1.14 19.77 14.75
C GLU A 57 0.69 19.40 13.33
N ALA A 58 -0.61 19.57 13.05
CA ALA A 58 -1.18 19.45 11.71
C ALA A 58 -1.42 20.85 11.12
N LEU A 59 -0.60 21.25 10.14
CA LEU A 59 -0.69 22.55 9.46
C LEU A 59 -1.73 22.53 8.33
N ALA A 60 -1.90 21.37 7.70
CA ALA A 60 -2.99 21.08 6.77
C ALA A 60 -3.35 19.59 6.87
N THR A 61 -4.64 19.28 6.77
CA THR A 61 -5.16 17.90 6.77
C THR A 61 -5.58 17.48 5.36
N ALA A 62 -5.64 16.16 5.14
CA ALA A 62 -6.21 15.58 3.94
C ALA A 62 -7.72 15.38 4.11
N GLU A 63 -8.46 15.46 3.00
CA GLU A 63 -9.87 15.11 2.98
C GLU A 63 -10.01 13.58 3.10
N PRO A 64 -10.74 13.05 4.09
CA PRO A 64 -10.86 11.61 4.28
C PRO A 64 -11.67 10.94 3.17
N THR A 65 -11.14 9.83 2.65
CA THR A 65 -11.80 9.02 1.62
C THR A 65 -13.01 8.29 2.18
N ILE A 66 -12.95 7.87 3.45
CA ILE A 66 -14.09 7.29 4.19
C ILE A 66 -14.58 8.31 5.23
N ARG A 67 -15.84 8.73 5.09
CA ARG A 67 -16.47 9.68 6.02
C ARG A 67 -16.73 9.07 7.39
N GLY A 68 -16.68 9.88 8.43
CA GLY A 68 -17.09 9.52 9.79
C GLY A 68 -15.96 9.50 10.83
N GLY A 69 -14.73 9.80 10.42
CA GLY A 69 -13.59 10.03 11.32
C GLY A 69 -13.10 11.48 11.29
N PRO A 70 -12.12 11.82 12.13
CA PRO A 70 -11.40 13.09 12.04
C PRO A 70 -10.58 13.17 10.75
N ASP A 71 -10.30 14.38 10.29
CA ASP A 71 -9.49 14.61 9.10
C ASP A 71 -8.05 14.12 9.31
N PRO A 72 -7.56 13.17 8.49
CA PRO A 72 -6.24 12.61 8.68
C PRO A 72 -5.16 13.56 8.19
N VAL A 73 -4.00 13.48 8.82
CA VAL A 73 -2.79 14.19 8.35
C VAL A 73 -2.24 13.53 7.08
N VAL A 74 -2.32 12.20 7.01
CA VAL A 74 -2.04 11.37 5.83
C VAL A 74 -3.02 10.21 5.80
N GLU A 75 -3.60 9.93 4.64
CA GLU A 75 -4.44 8.77 4.38
C GLU A 75 -3.89 7.97 3.20
N ALA A 76 -3.78 6.65 3.36
CA ALA A 76 -3.48 5.73 2.28
C ALA A 76 -4.62 4.72 2.16
N TRP A 77 -5.11 4.51 0.94
CA TRP A 77 -6.26 3.64 0.68
C TRP A 77 -6.08 2.79 -0.58
N GLU A 78 -6.76 1.65 -0.58
CA GLU A 78 -6.87 0.74 -1.71
C GLU A 78 -8.32 0.27 -1.85
N VAL A 79 -8.83 0.32 -3.09
CA VAL A 79 -10.15 -0.21 -3.44
C VAL A 79 -9.96 -1.46 -4.27
N GLU A 80 -10.46 -2.58 -3.75
CA GLU A 80 -10.40 -3.89 -4.41
C GLU A 80 -11.80 -4.39 -4.79
N GLU A 81 -11.88 -5.08 -5.93
CA GLU A 81 -13.07 -5.80 -6.38
C GLU A 81 -12.77 -7.29 -6.42
N TRP A 82 -13.69 -8.10 -5.92
CA TRP A 82 -13.65 -9.54 -6.08
C TRP A 82 -14.10 -9.93 -7.49
N ASP A 83 -13.19 -10.45 -8.32
CA ASP A 83 -13.47 -10.99 -9.66
C ASP A 83 -13.64 -12.51 -9.54
N GLU A 84 -14.89 -12.97 -9.51
CA GLU A 84 -15.24 -14.39 -9.46
C GLU A 84 -15.29 -14.98 -10.87
N ARG A 85 -14.52 -16.05 -11.11
CA ARG A 85 -14.46 -16.76 -12.40
C ARG A 85 -14.44 -18.27 -12.20
N GLY A 86 -15.57 -18.92 -12.47
CA GLY A 86 -15.71 -20.36 -12.32
C GLY A 86 -15.62 -20.78 -10.84
N ASN A 87 -14.83 -21.81 -10.52
CA ASN A 87 -14.69 -22.34 -9.16
C ASN A 87 -13.70 -21.57 -8.27
N GLY A 88 -13.41 -20.29 -8.59
CA GLY A 88 -12.50 -19.47 -7.80
C GLY A 88 -12.66 -17.99 -8.09
N GLY A 89 -12.02 -17.17 -7.28
CA GLY A 89 -11.99 -15.73 -7.46
C GLY A 89 -10.66 -15.13 -7.03
N ARG A 90 -10.44 -13.88 -7.42
CA ARG A 90 -9.29 -13.10 -6.98
C ARG A 90 -9.69 -11.68 -6.66
N TRP A 91 -9.08 -11.12 -5.63
CA TRP A 91 -9.09 -9.68 -5.42
C TRP A 91 -8.33 -8.99 -6.54
N LYS A 92 -8.87 -7.85 -6.96
CA LYS A 92 -8.31 -7.02 -8.01
C LYS A 92 -8.40 -5.57 -7.57
N THR A 93 -7.26 -4.96 -7.33
CA THR A 93 -7.13 -3.51 -7.13
C THR A 93 -7.71 -2.74 -8.32
N LEU A 94 -8.70 -1.91 -8.03
CA LEU A 94 -9.32 -0.99 -8.97
C LEU A 94 -8.66 0.39 -8.90
N ALA A 95 -8.37 0.84 -7.69
CA ALA A 95 -7.74 2.12 -7.43
C ALA A 95 -6.95 2.07 -6.12
N LEU A 96 -5.91 2.89 -6.04
CA LEU A 96 -5.15 3.14 -4.83
C LEU A 96 -4.78 4.62 -4.78
N GLY A 97 -4.62 5.15 -3.57
CA GLY A 97 -4.28 6.54 -3.38
C GLY A 97 -3.54 6.77 -2.07
N VAL A 98 -2.74 7.82 -2.08
CA VAL A 98 -2.24 8.49 -0.88
C VAL A 98 -2.68 9.95 -0.99
N ASP A 99 -3.33 10.46 0.04
CA ASP A 99 -3.62 11.88 0.20
C ASP A 99 -3.00 12.35 1.51
N GLY A 100 -2.42 13.54 1.50
CA GLY A 100 -1.61 14.02 2.60
C GLY A 100 -1.64 15.53 2.67
N GLY A 101 -1.65 16.03 3.90
CA GLY A 101 -1.47 17.43 4.19
C GLY A 101 -0.06 17.73 4.67
N ARG A 102 0.08 18.86 5.35
CA ARG A 102 1.35 19.37 5.85
C ARG A 102 1.37 19.31 7.37
N PHE A 103 2.46 18.84 7.95
CA PHE A 103 2.53 18.60 9.39
C PHE A 103 3.94 18.65 9.95
N VAL A 104 4.05 18.88 11.25
CA VAL A 104 5.31 18.85 11.99
C VAL A 104 5.46 17.48 12.65
N LEU A 105 6.60 16.86 12.40
CA LEU A 105 7.02 15.59 12.97
C LEU A 105 8.14 15.85 13.99
N GLU A 106 7.88 15.56 15.25
CA GLU A 106 8.90 15.54 16.30
C GLU A 106 9.64 14.20 16.26
N THR A 107 10.95 14.27 16.13
CA THR A 107 11.86 13.13 16.12
C THR A 107 12.84 13.22 17.29
N ASP A 108 13.60 12.16 17.55
CA ASP A 108 14.65 12.15 18.56
C ASP A 108 15.74 13.23 18.31
N HIS A 109 15.79 13.78 17.09
CA HIS A 109 16.78 14.77 16.64
C HIS A 109 16.21 16.17 16.41
N GLY A 110 14.93 16.39 16.74
CA GLY A 110 14.23 17.67 16.56
C GLY A 110 13.02 17.57 15.65
N GLU A 111 12.50 18.73 15.25
CA GLU A 111 11.26 18.85 14.48
C GLU A 111 11.52 19.00 12.99
N ILE A 112 10.64 18.40 12.19
CA ILE A 112 10.69 18.45 10.73
C ILE A 112 9.30 18.76 10.19
N GLU A 113 9.20 19.74 9.30
CA GLU A 113 7.99 19.97 8.52
C GLU A 113 7.95 18.98 7.34
N VAL A 114 6.85 18.24 7.23
CA VAL A 114 6.58 17.27 6.16
C VAL A 114 5.44 17.79 5.31
N ASP A 115 5.66 17.85 4.00
CA ASP A 115 4.63 18.10 2.99
C ASP A 115 4.31 16.78 2.28
N ALA A 116 3.21 16.13 2.68
CA ALA A 116 2.88 14.80 2.18
C ALA A 116 2.27 14.85 0.77
N PRO A 117 2.66 13.93 -0.12
CA PRO A 117 2.25 13.99 -1.52
C PRO A 117 0.80 13.54 -1.69
N ARG A 118 0.09 14.22 -2.61
CA ARG A 118 -1.18 13.76 -3.14
C ARG A 118 -0.98 12.94 -4.41
N ARG A 119 -1.28 11.64 -4.37
CA ARG A 119 -1.13 10.72 -5.52
C ARG A 119 -2.28 9.73 -5.57
N VAL A 120 -3.10 9.82 -6.61
CA VAL A 120 -4.18 8.85 -6.89
C VAL A 120 -3.86 8.08 -8.17
N ARG A 121 -3.99 6.75 -8.12
CA ARG A 121 -3.88 5.87 -9.29
C ARG A 121 -5.13 5.02 -9.42
N ALA A 122 -5.97 5.35 -10.39
CA ALA A 122 -7.11 4.54 -10.78
C ALA A 122 -6.79 3.75 -12.05
N ARG A 123 -7.12 2.46 -12.08
CA ARG A 123 -6.95 1.64 -13.28
C ARG A 123 -8.10 1.92 -14.24
N SER A 124 -7.85 2.68 -15.30
CA SER A 124 -8.88 2.95 -16.32
C SER A 124 -9.34 1.63 -16.93
N ARG A 125 -10.62 1.26 -16.74
CA ARG A 125 -11.21 0.18 -17.52
C ARG A 125 -11.19 0.66 -18.97
N SER A 126 -10.35 0.05 -19.82
CA SER A 126 -10.44 0.23 -21.27
C SER A 126 -11.90 0.00 -21.65
N ARG A 127 -12.57 1.07 -22.13
CA ARG A 127 -13.93 0.98 -22.65
C ARG A 127 -13.94 -0.14 -23.69
N ARG A 128 -14.46 -1.31 -23.34
CA ARG A 128 -14.90 -2.26 -24.37
C ARG A 128 -15.97 -1.50 -25.12
N ARG A 129 -15.75 -1.36 -26.42
CA ARG A 129 -16.57 -0.63 -27.38
C ARG A 129 -18.03 -1.06 -27.19
N CYS A 130 -18.82 -0.27 -26.47
CA CYS A 130 -20.22 -0.16 -26.82
C CYS A 130 -20.28 0.70 -28.08
N CYS A 131 -21.07 0.21 -29.03
CA CYS A 131 -21.42 0.82 -30.31
C CYS A 131 -20.35 0.75 -31.42
N ARG A 132 -20.46 -0.28 -32.26
CA ARG A 132 -20.45 -0.06 -33.72
C ARG A 132 -21.13 -1.19 -34.50
N ARG A 133 -22.27 -0.80 -35.10
CA ARG A 133 -22.88 -1.25 -36.38
C ARG A 133 -23.36 -2.72 -36.44
N GLY A 134 -24.56 -3.00 -36.91
CA GLY A 134 -25.60 -2.17 -37.54
C GLY A 134 -26.85 -3.00 -37.79
#